data_AF-A0AAU0MT61-F1
#
_entry.id   AF-A0AAU0MT61-F1
#
_cell.length_a   1.000
_cell.length_b   1.000
_cell.length_c   1.000
_cell.angle_alpha   90.00
_cell.angle_beta   90.00
_cell.angle_gamma   90.00
#
_symmetry.space_group_name_H-M   'P 1'
#
loop_
_entity.id
_entity.type
_entity.pdbx_description
1 polymer ?
#
loop_
_entity_poly.entity_id
_entity_poly.type
_entity_poly.pdbx_seq_one_letter_code
_entity_poly.pdbx_strand_id
1 'polypeptide(L)'
;MKARLLALTLLGGAIAISGHAQQRAMQAAPAEAEQPQTLPWQTMVSLRVLERTHDEYAKLHGELVVYPVSKNKTRTYKWGGSSCPGRTLSDTNVLLLSQGLANKMKVQIETKMGAGGAKCIVGFRLGH
;
A
#
# COMPACT_ATOMS: atom_id res chain seq x y z
N MET A 1 -68.39 -33.09 31.48
CA MET A 1 -69.38 -32.24 30.75
C MET A 1 -68.72 -31.82 29.45
N LYS A 2 -69.16 -32.38 28.31
CA LYS A 2 -69.90 -31.70 27.21
C LYS A 2 -69.14 -30.50 26.62
N ALA A 3 -69.02 -30.26 25.31
CA ALA A 3 -69.27 -30.92 24.02
C ALA A 3 -68.70 -29.89 22.99
N ARG A 4 -67.82 -30.25 22.05
CA ARG A 4 -68.08 -30.65 20.65
C ARG A 4 -68.52 -29.51 19.68
N LEU A 5 -67.95 -29.60 18.46
CA LEU A 5 -68.22 -28.94 17.15
C LEU A 5 -67.47 -27.62 16.87
N LEU A 6 -66.50 -27.57 15.94
CA LEU A 6 -66.51 -27.70 14.46
C LEU A 6 -67.21 -26.55 13.73
N ALA A 7 -66.43 -25.77 12.98
CA ALA A 7 -66.86 -25.18 11.71
C ALA A 7 -65.64 -24.97 10.79
N LEU A 8 -65.79 -25.50 9.58
CA LEU A 8 -64.86 -25.58 8.46
C LEU A 8 -65.00 -24.33 7.56
N THR A 9 -64.13 -24.22 6.54
CA THR A 9 -64.28 -23.53 5.23
C THR A 9 -64.06 -22.00 5.16
N LEU A 10 -63.47 -21.39 4.12
CA LEU A 10 -63.02 -21.80 2.76
C LEU A 10 -62.07 -20.71 2.17
N LEU A 11 -61.28 -21.11 1.16
CA LEU A 11 -60.86 -20.36 -0.05
C LEU A 11 -59.99 -19.09 0.03
N GLY A 12 -58.87 -19.17 -0.69
CA GLY A 12 -58.65 -18.27 -1.83
C GLY A 12 -57.41 -17.38 -1.78
N GLY A 13 -56.60 -17.45 -2.84
CA GLY A 13 -55.78 -16.31 -3.28
C GLY A 13 -54.28 -16.60 -3.42
N ALA A 14 -53.88 -17.04 -4.62
CA ALA A 14 -52.50 -16.93 -5.07
C ALA A 14 -52.13 -15.45 -5.28
N ILE A 15 -50.97 -15.03 -4.78
CA ILE A 15 -50.27 -13.83 -5.29
C ILE A 15 -48.84 -14.23 -5.62
N ALA A 16 -48.54 -14.19 -6.91
CA ALA A 16 -47.22 -14.35 -7.49
C ALA A 16 -46.28 -13.25 -7.00
N ILE A 17 -45.13 -13.64 -6.46
CA ILE A 17 -44.02 -12.72 -6.19
C ILE A 17 -43.02 -12.86 -7.35
N SER A 18 -43.29 -12.08 -8.39
CA SER A 18 -42.46 -11.89 -9.58
C SER A 18 -41.25 -11.02 -9.25
N GLY A 19 -40.04 -11.47 -9.61
CA GLY A 19 -38.82 -10.67 -9.65
C GLY A 19 -38.38 -10.19 -8.26
N HIS A 20 -37.14 -10.28 -7.82
CA HIS A 20 -36.00 -9.64 -8.41
C HIS A 20 -34.82 -10.40 -7.79
N ALA A 21 -34.41 -11.49 -8.44
CA ALA A 21 -33.19 -12.21 -8.07
C ALA A 21 -32.00 -11.28 -8.37
N GLN A 22 -31.66 -10.46 -7.38
CA GLN A 22 -30.33 -9.97 -7.05
C GLN A 22 -29.39 -9.86 -8.25
N GLN A 23 -29.56 -8.82 -9.05
CA GLN A 23 -28.41 -8.11 -9.60
C GLN A 23 -27.64 -7.53 -8.42
N ARG A 24 -26.81 -8.38 -7.80
CA ARG A 24 -25.64 -7.95 -7.02
C ARG A 24 -24.77 -7.21 -8.02
N ALA A 25 -25.02 -5.90 -8.11
CA ALA A 25 -24.03 -4.96 -8.57
C ALA A 25 -22.71 -5.36 -7.91
N MET A 26 -21.78 -5.87 -8.72
CA MET A 26 -20.37 -5.93 -8.38
C MET A 26 -19.94 -4.47 -8.25
N GLN A 27 -20.23 -3.87 -7.10
CA GLN A 27 -19.66 -2.61 -6.71
C GLN A 27 -18.17 -2.89 -6.56
N ALA A 28 -17.37 -2.42 -7.53
CA ALA A 28 -15.94 -2.31 -7.37
C ALA A 28 -15.73 -1.57 -6.05
N ALA A 29 -15.09 -2.24 -5.08
CA ALA A 29 -14.75 -1.61 -3.82
C ALA A 29 -14.02 -0.28 -4.13
N PRO A 30 -14.37 0.83 -3.46
CA PRO A 30 -13.65 2.08 -3.67
C PRO A 30 -12.16 1.82 -3.44
N ALA A 31 -11.31 2.35 -4.33
CA ALA A 31 -9.86 2.29 -4.17
C ALA A 31 -9.49 2.92 -2.83
N GLU A 32 -9.32 2.09 -1.80
CA GLU A 32 -8.86 2.53 -0.49
C GLU A 32 -7.51 3.19 -0.69
N ALA A 33 -7.40 4.47 -0.31
CA ALA A 33 -6.18 5.22 -0.50
C ALA A 33 -5.05 4.51 0.26
N GLU A 34 -4.08 3.94 -0.46
CA GLU A 34 -3.00 3.19 0.16
C GLU A 34 -2.24 4.09 1.15
N GLN A 35 -2.37 3.77 2.44
CA GLN A 35 -1.71 4.49 3.51
C GLN A 35 -0.20 4.20 3.49
N PRO A 36 0.67 5.20 3.78
CA PRO A 36 2.09 4.93 3.95
C PRO A 36 2.33 3.90 5.06
N GLN A 37 3.15 2.89 4.78
CA GLN A 37 3.64 1.96 5.79
C GLN A 37 4.94 2.49 6.39
N THR A 38 4.93 2.81 7.68
CA THR A 38 6.15 3.11 8.44
C THR A 38 6.86 1.83 8.86
N LEU A 39 8.15 1.74 8.54
CA LEU A 39 8.99 0.58 8.86
C LEU A 39 9.70 0.78 10.20
N PRO A 40 10.17 -0.30 10.86
CA PRO A 40 11.07 -0.16 12.00
C PRO A 40 12.40 0.50 11.57
N TRP A 41 13.18 0.98 12.53
CA TRP A 41 14.53 1.49 12.29
C TRP A 41 15.42 0.44 11.60
N GLN A 42 16.22 0.89 10.64
CA GLN A 42 17.10 0.05 9.83
C GLN A 42 18.47 0.69 9.67
N THR A 43 19.50 -0.14 9.47
CA THR A 43 20.84 0.35 9.15
C THR A 43 20.91 0.69 7.67
N MET A 44 21.37 1.89 7.32
CA MET A 44 21.64 2.24 5.92
C MET A 44 22.90 1.54 5.45
N VAL A 45 22.85 0.93 4.26
CA VAL A 45 23.95 0.16 3.66
C VAL A 45 24.56 0.92 2.50
N SER A 46 23.73 1.40 1.58
CA SER A 46 24.17 2.21 0.45
C SER A 46 23.07 3.13 -0.05
N LEU A 47 23.47 4.26 -0.62
CA LEU A 47 22.60 5.23 -1.28
C LEU A 47 23.12 5.40 -2.71
N ARG A 48 22.24 5.19 -3.70
CA ARG A 48 22.52 5.43 -5.12
C ARG A 48 21.59 6.52 -5.61
N VAL A 49 22.16 7.57 -6.18
CA VAL A 49 21.45 8.69 -6.81
C VAL A 49 21.83 8.69 -8.27
N LEU A 50 20.84 8.73 -9.16
CA LEU A 50 21.05 8.72 -10.59
C LEU A 50 20.92 10.11 -11.16
N GLU A 51 21.87 10.46 -12.02
CA GLU A 51 21.77 11.66 -12.86
C GLU A 51 20.81 11.44 -14.02
N ARG A 52 20.25 12.52 -14.55
CA ARG A 52 19.28 12.47 -15.66
C ARG A 52 19.79 11.76 -16.91
N THR A 53 21.11 11.75 -17.09
CA THR A 53 21.80 11.13 -18.23
C THR A 53 22.03 9.63 -18.06
N HIS A 54 21.74 9.05 -16.90
CA HIS A 54 21.89 7.62 -16.65
C HIS A 54 20.75 6.83 -17.32
N ASP A 55 21.06 5.70 -17.97
CA ASP A 55 20.08 4.90 -18.72
C ASP A 55 18.87 4.47 -17.88
N GLU A 56 19.08 4.21 -16.59
CA GLU A 56 18.01 3.83 -15.66
C GLU A 56 17.21 5.00 -15.08
N TYR A 57 17.56 6.26 -15.37
CA TYR A 57 16.93 7.43 -14.74
C TYR A 57 15.41 7.48 -14.98
N ALA A 58 14.98 7.13 -16.19
CA ALA A 58 13.55 7.04 -16.53
C ALA A 58 12.79 6.02 -15.66
N LYS A 59 13.49 4.99 -15.15
CA LYS A 59 12.93 3.93 -14.31
C LYS A 59 12.92 4.30 -12.83
N LEU A 60 13.98 4.92 -12.33
CA LEU A 60 14.10 5.43 -10.96
C LEU A 60 15.11 6.58 -10.90
N HIS A 61 14.94 7.50 -9.96
CA HIS A 61 15.94 8.57 -9.74
C HIS A 61 17.00 8.17 -8.72
N GLY A 62 16.70 7.17 -7.88
CA GLY A 62 17.67 6.61 -6.96
C GLY A 62 17.09 5.54 -6.07
N GLU A 63 17.94 4.95 -5.25
CA GLU A 63 17.59 3.92 -4.30
C GLU A 63 18.43 3.94 -3.03
N LEU A 64 17.81 3.52 -1.93
CA LEU A 64 18.42 3.32 -0.63
C LEU A 64 18.37 1.83 -0.30
N VAL A 65 19.53 1.24 -0.06
CA VAL A 65 19.65 -0.13 0.44
C VAL A 65 19.83 -0.08 1.95
N VAL A 66 19.02 -0.85 2.66
CA VAL A 66 19.06 -0.95 4.12
C VAL A 66 19.17 -2.40 4.58
N TYR A 67 19.63 -2.58 5.81
CA TYR A 67 19.61 -3.84 6.53
C TYR A 67 18.54 -3.78 7.63
N PRO A 68 17.40 -4.46 7.45
CA PRO A 68 16.34 -4.49 8.46
C PRO A 68 16.80 -5.25 9.69
N VAL A 69 16.53 -4.74 10.89
CA VAL A 69 16.88 -5.42 12.16
C VAL A 69 16.28 -6.83 12.25
N SER A 70 15.09 -7.03 11.66
CA SER A 70 14.36 -8.30 11.73
C SER A 70 14.70 -9.31 10.63
N LYS A 71 15.57 -8.98 9.66
CA LYS A 71 15.80 -9.83 8.48
C LYS A 71 17.27 -9.89 8.11
N ASN A 72 17.77 -11.11 7.88
CA ASN A 72 19.15 -11.36 7.42
C ASN A 72 19.38 -11.06 5.93
N LYS A 73 18.62 -10.13 5.35
CA LYS A 73 18.71 -9.75 3.93
C LYS A 73 18.49 -8.26 3.76
N THR A 74 19.30 -7.65 2.91
CA THR A 74 19.13 -6.25 2.53
C THR A 74 17.81 -6.02 1.82
N ARG A 75 17.30 -4.79 1.90
CA ARG A 75 16.09 -4.33 1.22
C ARG A 75 16.38 -3.04 0.48
N THR A 76 15.84 -2.94 -0.72
CA THR A 76 15.98 -1.76 -1.58
C THR A 76 14.68 -0.98 -1.62
N TYR A 77 14.79 0.32 -1.38
CA TYR A 77 13.70 1.29 -1.47
C TYR A 77 14.06 2.33 -2.52
N LYS A 78 13.11 2.71 -3.37
CA LYS A 78 13.34 3.52 -4.57
C LYS A 78 12.57 4.84 -4.48
N TRP A 79 12.94 5.80 -5.33
CA TRP A 79 12.12 6.99 -5.59
C TRP A 79 12.24 7.43 -7.05
N GLY A 80 11.26 8.19 -7.52
CA GLY A 80 11.20 8.75 -8.85
C GLY A 80 11.02 7.74 -9.99
N GLY A 81 11.03 8.25 -11.21
CA GLY A 81 10.85 7.48 -12.44
C GLY A 81 9.54 6.70 -12.52
N SER A 82 9.48 5.77 -13.46
CA SER A 82 8.31 4.90 -13.66
C SER A 82 8.10 3.86 -12.56
N SER A 83 9.13 3.52 -11.77
CA SER A 83 8.99 2.64 -10.61
C SER A 83 8.17 3.29 -9.50
N CYS A 84 8.36 4.59 -9.29
CA CYS A 84 7.77 5.36 -8.20
C CYS A 84 7.10 6.64 -8.73
N PRO A 85 6.02 6.52 -9.53
CA PRO A 85 5.37 7.66 -10.16
C PRO A 85 4.82 8.61 -9.09
N GLY A 86 5.14 9.89 -9.23
CA GLY A 86 4.74 10.95 -8.29
C GLY A 86 5.41 10.91 -6.91
N ARG A 87 6.36 9.98 -6.68
CA ARG A 87 7.02 9.76 -5.39
C ARG A 87 8.52 10.00 -5.55
N THR A 88 8.89 11.27 -5.55
CA THR A 88 10.27 11.74 -5.72
C THR A 88 10.76 12.37 -4.43
N LEU A 89 12.02 12.12 -4.06
CA LEU A 89 12.69 12.85 -2.99
C LEU A 89 13.25 14.16 -3.55
N SER A 90 13.12 15.25 -2.79
CA SER A 90 13.82 16.50 -3.09
C SER A 90 15.33 16.33 -2.92
N ASP A 91 16.11 17.18 -3.57
CA ASP A 91 17.57 17.17 -3.47
C ASP A 91 18.03 17.34 -2.01
N THR A 92 17.35 18.19 -1.23
CA THR A 92 17.58 18.36 0.22
C THR A 92 17.38 17.05 0.98
N ASN A 93 16.32 16.29 0.66
CA ASN A 93 16.04 15.01 1.31
C ASN A 93 17.09 13.95 0.94
N VAL A 94 17.55 13.94 -0.32
CA VAL A 94 18.64 13.07 -0.77
C VAL A 94 19.95 13.42 -0.06
N LEU A 95 20.25 14.72 0.10
CA LEU A 95 21.41 15.19 0.86
C LEU A 95 21.35 14.73 2.33
N LEU A 96 20.18 14.83 2.99
CA LEU A 96 20.00 14.35 4.35
C LEU A 96 20.23 12.82 4.46
N LEU A 97 19.76 12.03 3.51
CA LEU A 97 20.04 10.59 3.48
C LEU A 97 21.53 10.30 3.31
N SER A 98 22.23 11.06 2.46
CA SER A 98 23.67 10.95 2.26
C SER A 98 24.44 11.26 3.55
N GLN A 99 24.08 12.34 4.23
CA GLN A 99 24.65 12.71 5.54
C GLN A 99 24.36 11.64 6.60
N GLY A 100 23.13 11.13 6.65
CA GLY A 100 22.76 10.06 7.57
C GLY A 100 23.59 8.80 7.35
N LEU A 101 23.80 8.40 6.09
CA LEU A 101 24.64 7.26 5.73
C LEU A 101 26.09 7.49 6.16
N ALA A 102 26.67 8.66 5.85
CA ALA A 102 28.04 9.00 6.24
C ALA A 102 28.26 8.98 7.76
N ASN A 103 27.25 9.43 8.53
CA ASN A 103 27.27 9.43 9.99
C ASN A 103 26.79 8.12 10.63
N LYS A 104 26.57 7.05 9.82
CA LYS A 104 26.12 5.72 10.29
C LYS A 104 24.83 5.78 11.11
N MET A 105 23.94 6.72 10.79
CA MET A 105 22.62 6.82 11.43
C MET A 105 21.74 5.63 11.01
N LYS A 106 20.75 5.32 11.84
CA LYS A 106 19.62 4.48 11.45
C LYS A 106 18.58 5.33 10.71
N VAL A 107 17.81 4.66 9.86
CA VAL A 107 16.71 5.26 9.12
C VAL A 107 15.40 4.56 9.44
N GLN A 108 14.34 5.34 9.66
CA GLN A 108 12.96 4.86 9.68
C GLN A 108 12.32 5.32 8.38
N ILE A 109 11.88 4.37 7.54
CA ILE A 109 11.36 4.68 6.19
C ILE A 109 9.83 4.56 6.19
N GLU A 110 9.16 5.52 5.58
CA GLU A 110 7.76 5.42 5.18
C GLU A 110 7.68 5.04 3.70
N THR A 111 6.93 3.98 3.38
CA THR A 111 6.87 3.43 2.04
C THR A 111 5.43 3.31 1.53
N LYS A 112 5.27 3.46 0.21
CA LYS A 112 4.09 3.01 -0.54
C LYS A 112 4.51 2.06 -1.66
N MET A 113 3.58 1.26 -2.17
CA MET A 113 3.80 0.42 -3.34
C MET A 113 3.78 1.28 -4.61
N GLY A 114 4.76 1.03 -5.47
CA GLY A 114 4.90 1.59 -6.80
C GLY A 114 4.60 0.57 -7.90
N ALA A 115 4.94 0.93 -9.13
CA ALA A 115 4.75 0.06 -10.27
C ALA A 115 5.61 -1.21 -10.14
N GLY A 116 5.10 -2.35 -10.60
CA GLY A 116 5.82 -3.63 -10.58
C GLY A 116 6.24 -4.10 -9.18
N GLY A 117 5.55 -3.65 -8.13
CA GLY A 117 5.85 -4.03 -6.74
C GLY A 117 7.04 -3.27 -6.13
N ALA A 118 7.49 -2.16 -6.74
CA ALA A 118 8.53 -1.31 -6.18
C ALA A 118 8.11 -0.76 -4.80
N LYS A 119 9.06 -0.67 -3.86
CA LYS A 119 8.84 -0.02 -2.56
C LYS A 119 9.33 1.41 -2.62
N CYS A 120 8.42 2.35 -2.67
CA CYS A 120 8.70 3.75 -2.91
C CYS A 120 8.79 4.52 -1.60
N ILE A 121 9.92 5.21 -1.40
CA ILE A 121 10.10 6.10 -0.25
C ILE A 121 9.16 7.29 -0.42
N VAL A 122 8.34 7.53 0.60
CA VAL A 122 7.46 8.70 0.67
C VAL A 122 7.75 9.59 1.87
N GLY A 123 8.60 9.12 2.79
CA GLY A 123 9.05 9.84 3.97
C GLY A 123 10.15 9.06 4.68
N PHE A 124 10.92 9.74 5.53
CA PHE A 124 11.88 9.08 6.40
C PHE A 124 12.21 9.92 7.64
N ARG A 125 12.82 9.27 8.63
CA ARG A 125 13.46 9.88 9.80
C ARG A 125 14.84 9.31 9.99
N LEU A 126 15.75 10.09 10.56
CA LEU A 126 17.10 9.68 10.92
C LEU A 126 17.27 9.68 12.44
N GLY A 127 18.01 8.71 12.99
CA GLY A 127 18.24 8.57 14.42
C GLY A 127 19.45 7.68 14.74
N HIS A 128 19.81 7.57 16.02
CA HIS A 128 20.92 6.72 16.51
C HIS A 128 20.40 5.43 17.15
#